data_AF-A0A7C1I0R9-F1
#
_entry.id   AF-A0A7C1I0R9-F1
#
_cell.length_a   1.000
_cell.length_b   1.000
_cell.length_c   1.000
_cell.angle_alpha   90.00
_cell.angle_beta   90.00
_cell.angle_gamma   90.00
#
_symmetry.space_group_name_H-M   'P 1'
#
loop_
_entity.id
_entity.type
_entity.pdbx_description
1 polymer ?
#
loop_
_entity_poly.entity_id
_entity_poly.type
_entity_poly.pdbx_seq_one_letter_code
_entity_poly.pdbx_strand_id
1 'polypeptide(L)'
;MHPRILTLFALFAVLMIFSCGCVEIGSTTRSAGNVLADVEIVEHTYLWGDDGPFTKLYDIRVRSFGVDVLNLKGVTRQEMEAIQAKYG
;
A
#
# COMPACT_ATOMS: atom_id res chain seq x y z
N MET A 1 -33.91 -15.97 17.81
CA MET A 1 -33.21 -15.16 16.79
C MET A 1 -33.43 -15.80 15.42
N HIS A 2 -34.00 -15.07 14.46
CA HIS A 2 -34.37 -15.64 13.16
C HIS A 2 -33.11 -15.91 12.30
N PRO A 3 -33.01 -17.06 11.62
CA PRO A 3 -31.81 -17.47 10.87
C PRO A 3 -31.43 -16.48 9.76
N ARG A 4 -32.42 -15.72 9.26
CA ARG A 4 -32.25 -14.63 8.26
C ARG A 4 -31.44 -13.44 8.79
N ILE A 5 -31.56 -13.13 10.09
CA ILE A 5 -30.84 -12.02 10.72
C ILE A 5 -29.36 -12.38 10.88
N LEU A 6 -29.07 -13.65 11.19
CA LEU A 6 -27.69 -14.15 11.34
C LEU A 6 -26.93 -14.11 10.01
N THR A 7 -27.62 -14.46 8.91
CA THR A 7 -27.03 -14.44 7.56
C THR A 7 -26.77 -13.01 7.08
N LEU A 8 -27.69 -12.08 7.36
CA LEU A 8 -27.49 -10.66 7.08
C LEU A 8 -26.30 -10.08 7.85
N PHE A 9 -26.15 -10.44 9.14
CA PHE A 9 -24.99 -10.02 9.94
C PHE A 9 -23.68 -10.59 9.40
N ALA A 10 -23.66 -11.86 8.99
CA ALA A 10 -22.49 -12.46 8.37
C ALA A 10 -22.13 -11.78 7.04
N LEU A 11 -23.13 -11.49 6.19
CA LEU A 11 -22.90 -10.82 4.91
C LEU A 11 -22.38 -9.39 5.10
N PHE A 12 -22.93 -8.68 6.10
CA PHE A 12 -22.50 -7.33 6.45
C PHE A 12 -21.08 -7.32 7.04
N ALA A 13 -20.73 -8.30 7.88
CA ALA A 13 -19.38 -8.47 8.39
C ALA A 13 -18.38 -8.76 7.26
N VAL A 14 -18.77 -9.57 6.26
CA VAL A 14 -17.95 -9.81 5.06
C VAL A 14 -17.79 -8.51 4.26
N LEU A 15 -18.86 -7.77 4.00
CA LEU A 15 -18.83 -6.51 3.26
C LEU A 15 -17.98 -5.41 3.94
N MET A 16 -17.97 -5.37 5.28
CA MET A 16 -17.12 -4.45 6.06
C MET A 16 -15.62 -4.74 5.92
N ILE A 17 -15.23 -5.99 5.63
CA ILE A 17 -13.83 -6.33 5.36
C ILE A 17 -13.41 -5.84 3.95
N PHE A 18 -14.38 -5.69 3.03
CA PHE A 18 -14.15 -5.25 1.65
C PHE A 18 -14.29 -3.73 1.43
N SER A 19 -14.76 -2.95 2.42
CA SER A 19 -15.01 -1.51 2.25
C SER A 19 -13.78 -0.62 2.46
N CYS A 20 -12.73 -1.13 3.09
CA CYS A 20 -11.38 -0.66 2.79
C CYS A 20 -10.94 -1.53 1.64
N GLY A 21 -10.62 -0.96 0.48
CA GLY A 21 -9.98 -1.76 -0.55
C GLY A 21 -8.85 -2.61 0.07
N CYS A 22 -8.67 -3.79 -0.52
CA CYS A 22 -7.37 -4.42 -0.58
C CYS A 22 -6.97 -5.29 0.63
N VAL A 23 -7.36 -6.58 0.60
CA VAL A 23 -6.67 -7.63 1.38
C VAL A 23 -5.20 -7.61 0.97
N GLU A 24 -4.33 -7.04 1.81
CA GLU A 24 -2.88 -7.07 1.57
C GLU A 24 -2.39 -8.50 1.72
N ILE A 25 -1.81 -9.03 0.65
CA ILE A 25 -1.29 -10.41 0.61
C ILE A 25 0.22 -10.45 0.85
N GLY A 26 0.89 -9.30 0.77
CA GLY A 26 2.30 -9.20 1.09
C GLY A 26 2.85 -7.81 0.84
N SER A 27 3.95 -7.51 1.53
CA SER A 27 4.75 -6.33 1.32
C SER A 27 6.22 -6.70 1.12
N THR A 28 6.90 -5.93 0.27
CA THR A 28 8.35 -6.02 0.06
C THR A 28 8.95 -4.64 0.21
N THR A 29 9.93 -4.51 1.09
CA THR A 29 10.66 -3.25 1.29
C THR A 29 11.99 -3.30 0.55
N ARG A 30 12.31 -2.20 -0.14
CA ARG A 30 13.63 -1.95 -0.74
C ARG A 30 14.09 -0.59 -0.29
N SER A 31 15.29 -0.52 0.26
CA SER A 31 15.94 0.75 0.57
C SER A 31 17.20 0.89 -0.27
N ALA A 32 17.40 2.06 -0.85
CA ALA A 32 18.58 2.42 -1.61
C ALA A 32 19.09 3.78 -1.11
N GLY A 33 20.39 3.90 -0.89
CA GLY A 33 21.03 5.13 -0.46
C GLY A 33 22.03 4.95 0.68
N ASN A 34 22.36 6.04 1.35
CA ASN A 34 23.31 6.10 2.46
C ASN A 34 22.71 6.92 3.62
N VAL A 35 23.48 7.08 4.71
CA VAL A 35 23.04 7.79 5.92
C VAL A 35 22.67 9.27 5.64
N LEU A 36 23.18 9.87 4.56
CA LEU A 36 22.94 11.27 4.22
C LEU A 36 21.70 11.44 3.32
N ALA A 37 21.40 10.46 2.48
CA ALA A 37 20.21 10.41 1.65
C ALA A 37 19.81 8.94 1.43
N ASP A 38 18.64 8.55 1.93
CA ASP A 38 18.05 7.24 1.68
C ASP A 38 16.66 7.36 1.06
N VAL A 39 16.34 6.43 0.17
CA VAL A 39 15.02 6.23 -0.40
C VAL A 39 14.57 4.84 0.00
N GLU A 40 13.49 4.78 0.76
CA GLU A 40 12.81 3.55 1.16
C GLU A 40 11.51 3.43 0.36
N ILE A 41 11.37 2.31 -0.35
CA ILE A 41 10.20 1.99 -1.17
C ILE A 41 9.60 0.70 -0.60
N VAL A 42 8.34 0.78 -0.18
CA VAL A 42 7.56 -0.38 0.27
C VAL A 42 6.54 -0.69 -0.81
N GLU A 43 6.69 -1.84 -1.47
CA GLU A 43 5.71 -2.36 -2.40
C GLU A 43 4.66 -3.16 -1.61
N HIS A 44 3.41 -2.74 -1.67
CA HIS A 44 2.25 -3.42 -1.10
C HIS A 44 1.51 -4.13 -2.23
N THR A 45 1.32 -5.45 -2.08
CA THR A 45 0.50 -6.24 -3.02
C THR A 45 -0.83 -6.56 -2.38
N TYR A 46 -1.88 -6.28 -3.13
CA TYR A 46 -3.25 -6.39 -2.67
C TYR A 46 -4.03 -7.35 -3.55
N LEU A 47 -4.79 -8.25 -2.93
CA LEU A 47 -5.56 -9.26 -3.65
C LEU A 47 -6.57 -8.65 -4.63
N TRP A 48 -7.18 -7.52 -4.26
CA TRP A 48 -8.17 -6.81 -5.04
C TRP A 48 -8.02 -5.31 -4.81
N GLY A 49 -7.67 -4.55 -5.85
CA GLY A 49 -7.58 -3.10 -5.81
C GLY A 49 -8.30 -2.46 -7.00
N ASP A 50 -8.13 -1.15 -7.15
CA ASP A 50 -8.84 -0.36 -8.17
C ASP A 50 -8.48 -0.77 -9.61
N ASP A 51 -7.26 -1.29 -9.81
CA ASP A 51 -6.77 -1.80 -11.11
C ASP A 51 -7.13 -3.29 -11.36
N GLY A 52 -7.82 -3.95 -10.43
CA GLY A 52 -8.25 -5.35 -10.52
C GLY A 52 -7.56 -6.29 -9.52
N PRO A 53 -7.45 -7.60 -9.84
CA PRO A 53 -6.81 -8.55 -8.96
C PRO A 53 -5.29 -8.35 -8.90
N PHE A 54 -4.69 -8.52 -7.71
CA PHE A 54 -3.24 -8.37 -7.49
C PHE A 54 -2.68 -6.96 -7.76
N THR A 55 -3.43 -5.92 -7.44
CA THR A 55 -2.97 -4.53 -7.55
C THR A 55 -1.78 -4.28 -6.64
N LYS A 56 -0.80 -3.53 -7.14
CA LYS A 56 0.38 -3.11 -6.40
C LYS A 56 0.34 -1.61 -6.17
N LEU A 57 0.48 -1.19 -4.91
CA LEU A 57 0.70 0.20 -4.56
C LEU A 57 2.05 0.33 -3.86
N TYR A 58 2.62 1.52 -3.91
CA TYR A 58 3.94 1.79 -3.37
C TYR A 58 3.86 2.90 -2.33
N ASP A 59 4.51 2.68 -1.20
CA ASP A 59 4.80 3.73 -0.22
C ASP A 59 6.26 4.12 -0.41
N ILE A 60 6.54 5.43 -0.49
CA ILE A 60 7.88 5.95 -0.73
C ILE A 60 8.22 6.93 0.37
N ARG A 61 9.35 6.69 1.03
CA ARG A 61 9.94 7.56 2.03
C ARG A 61 11.32 7.98 1.57
N VAL A 62 11.53 9.29 1.46
CA VAL A 62 12.86 9.86 1.19
C VAL A 62 13.33 10.54 2.46
N ARG A 63 14.49 10.11 2.95
CA ARG A 63 15.19 10.71 4.08
C ARG A 63 16.43 11.44 3.61
N SER A 64 16.67 12.61 4.19
CA SER A 64 17.93 13.34 4.03
C SER A 64 18.42 13.81 5.39
N PHE A 65 19.70 13.57 5.67
CA PHE A 65 20.30 13.84 6.98
C PHE A 65 19.52 13.22 8.15
N GLY A 66 18.94 12.04 7.94
CA GLY A 66 18.12 11.34 8.92
C GLY A 66 16.72 11.94 9.16
N VAL A 67 16.28 12.91 8.36
CA VAL A 67 14.96 13.53 8.45
C VAL A 67 14.11 13.13 7.25
N ASP A 68 12.84 12.80 7.47
CA ASP A 68 11.87 12.51 6.41
C ASP A 68 11.59 13.79 5.60
N VAL A 69 12.02 13.82 4.35
CA VAL A 69 11.80 14.94 3.42
C VAL A 69 10.56 14.71 2.56
N LEU A 70 10.27 13.46 2.26
CA LEU A 70 9.09 13.07 1.48
C LEU A 70 8.53 11.76 2.02
N ASN A 71 7.21 11.72 2.20
CA ASN A 71 6.50 10.52 2.59
C ASN A 71 5.21 10.46 1.78
N LEU A 72 5.20 9.57 0.79
CA LEU A 72 4.08 9.35 -0.11
C LEU A 72 3.57 7.94 0.09
N LYS A 73 2.25 7.78 0.12
CA LYS A 73 1.60 6.50 0.34
C LYS A 73 0.64 6.17 -0.77
N GLY A 74 0.53 4.88 -1.07
CA GLY A 74 -0.42 4.37 -2.03
C GLY A 74 -0.20 4.90 -3.44
N VAL A 75 1.05 5.23 -3.82
CA VAL A 75 1.35 5.73 -5.16
C VAL A 75 1.38 4.60 -6.17
N THR A 76 1.04 4.93 -7.40
CA THR A 76 1.09 3.98 -8.51
C THR A 76 2.53 3.66 -8.88
N ARG A 77 2.71 2.59 -9.66
CA ARG A 77 4.04 2.21 -10.17
C ARG A 77 4.71 3.33 -10.97
N GLN A 78 3.96 4.05 -11.80
CA GLN A 78 4.51 5.13 -12.64
C GLN A 78 5.01 6.29 -11.80
N GLU A 79 4.24 6.68 -10.77
CA GLU A 79 4.65 7.71 -9.81
C GLU A 79 5.89 7.27 -9.03
N MET A 80 5.94 6.00 -8.61
CA MET A 80 7.09 5.44 -7.94
C MET A 80 8.35 5.50 -8.82
N GLU A 81 8.27 5.07 -10.08
CA GLU A 81 9.39 5.13 -11.01
C GLU A 81 9.84 6.58 -11.27
N ALA A 82 8.91 7.53 -11.37
CA ALA A 82 9.22 8.95 -11.52
C ALA A 82 9.92 9.55 -10.28
N ILE A 83 9.50 9.16 -9.08
CA ILE A 83 10.11 9.59 -7.82
C ILE A 83 11.49 8.95 -7.65
N GLN A 84 11.61 7.66 -7.96
CA GLN A 84 12.88 6.94 -7.92
C GLN A 84 13.89 7.57 -8.89
N ALA A 85 13.49 7.93 -10.11
CA ALA A 85 14.36 8.61 -11.06
C ALA A 85 14.80 10.02 -10.61
N LYS A 86 14.05 10.65 -9.70
CA LYS A 86 14.34 12.00 -9.18
C LYS A 86 15.24 11.97 -7.94
N TYR A 87 15.13 10.95 -7.09
CA TYR A 87 15.78 10.89 -5.77
C TYR A 87 16.75 9.72 -5.58
N GLY A 88 16.76 8.72 -6.48
CA GLY A 88 17.70 7.58 -6.48
C GLY A 88 18.78 7.71 -7.53
#